data_AF-A0A2M8AGH7-F1
#
_entry.id   AF-A0A2M8AGH7-F1
#
_cell.length_a   1.000
_cell.length_b   1.000
_cell.length_c   1.000
_cell.angle_alpha   90.00
_cell.angle_beta   90.00
_cell.angle_gamma   90.00
#
_symmetry.space_group_name_H-M   'P 1'
#
loop_
_entity.id
_entity.type
_entity.pdbx_description
1 polymer ?
#
loop_
_entity_poly.entity_id
_entity_poly.type
_entity_poly.pdbx_seq_one_letter_code
_entity_poly.pdbx_strand_id
1 'polypeptide(L)'
;MSLIGIIFVQAYYIKDSVKNEKERFEFNVKKTLNYVSNAIEEKELDTYFEPFVKLINDKEVDSAAVSQLFIYQQNNNTKETLIYKSGVLEENYKLSSSLFDIGLDSINVKNILGSSNLEVYKNEDISDKDLSKSPIVNLINSGRLLDAERNYFEKNYKAFAKTVPVYQRVTKEEISSLLTKKLKEDNIDIDYEFAIYGNDLATKVHSDNFEKNLESTYSVPIFYDENNQSNYKLLVSFPDDNKFILSSIIGMIVLSFIFTLIIIIAYSSALYQLVKQRKISQIKTD
;
A
#
# COMPACT_ATOMS: atom_id res chain seq x y z
N MET A 1 46.81 17.39 15.48
CA MET A 1 45.62 18.01 14.87
C MET A 1 45.01 17.19 13.73
N SER A 2 45.79 16.71 12.74
CA SER A 2 45.24 15.93 11.60
C SER A 2 44.59 14.57 12.00
N LEU A 3 45.16 13.82 12.95
CA LEU A 3 44.60 12.53 13.40
C LEU A 3 43.18 12.64 13.96
N ILE A 4 42.94 13.64 14.83
CA ILE A 4 41.63 13.89 15.44
C ILE A 4 40.60 14.23 14.38
N GLY A 5 40.99 15.03 13.37
CA GLY A 5 40.12 15.36 12.24
C GLY A 5 39.69 14.13 11.44
N ILE A 6 40.61 13.20 11.16
CA ILE A 6 40.30 11.97 10.41
C ILE A 6 39.36 11.05 11.21
N ILE A 7 39.63 10.86 12.52
CA ILE A 7 38.76 10.04 13.38
C ILE A 7 37.35 10.64 13.43
N PHE A 8 37.24 11.97 13.52
CA PHE A 8 35.95 12.65 13.48
C PHE A 8 35.20 12.41 12.17
N VAL A 9 35.89 12.52 11.02
CA VAL A 9 35.28 12.25 9.71
C VAL A 9 34.81 10.80 9.60
N GLN A 10 35.58 9.82 10.07
CA GLN A 10 35.16 8.42 10.04
C GLN A 10 33.96 8.14 10.96
N ALA A 11 33.95 8.72 12.17
CA ALA A 11 32.82 8.61 13.08
C ALA A 11 31.55 9.22 12.48
N TYR A 12 31.67 10.38 11.81
CA TYR A 12 30.57 11.00 11.08
C TYR A 12 30.08 10.12 9.94
N TYR A 13 30.99 9.56 9.13
CA TYR A 13 30.65 8.69 8.01
C TYR A 13 29.91 7.42 8.45
N ILE A 14 30.34 6.78 9.54
CA ILE A 14 29.65 5.61 10.10
C ILE A 14 28.23 6.00 10.55
N LYS A 15 28.10 7.11 11.29
CA LYS A 15 26.79 7.59 11.75
C LYS A 15 25.85 7.90 10.58
N ASP A 16 26.35 8.56 9.55
CA ASP A 16 25.59 8.88 8.34
C ASP A 16 25.18 7.61 7.59
N SER A 17 26.08 6.63 7.48
CA SER A 17 25.78 5.33 6.86
C SER A 17 24.67 4.58 7.60
N VAL A 18 24.72 4.50 8.94
CA VAL A 18 23.65 3.89 9.75
C VAL A 18 22.31 4.60 9.53
N LYS A 19 22.33 5.94 9.48
CA LYS A 19 21.12 6.73 9.23
C LYS A 19 20.55 6.46 7.83
N ASN A 20 21.39 6.48 6.80
CA ASN A 20 20.97 6.23 5.41
C ASN A 20 20.43 4.80 5.23
N GLU A 21 21.01 3.82 5.91
CA GLU A 21 20.49 2.45 5.95
C GLU A 21 19.12 2.37 6.61
N LYS A 22 18.92 3.04 7.75
CA LYS A 22 17.63 3.10 8.43
C LYS A 22 16.55 3.74 7.55
N GLU A 23 16.87 4.86 6.89
CA GLU A 23 15.96 5.52 5.96
C GLU A 23 15.63 4.62 4.75
N ARG A 24 16.61 3.89 4.21
CA ARG A 24 16.38 2.95 3.12
C ARG A 24 15.51 1.77 3.54
N PHE A 25 15.76 1.21 4.74
CA PHE A 25 14.95 0.15 5.29
C PHE A 25 13.49 0.61 5.47
N GLU A 26 13.27 1.77 6.09
CA GLU A 26 11.93 2.36 6.25
C GLU A 26 11.23 2.56 4.90
N PHE A 27 11.95 3.08 3.90
CA PHE A 27 11.40 3.27 2.56
C PHE A 27 10.98 1.95 1.92
N ASN A 28 11.84 0.93 1.97
CA ASN A 28 11.54 -0.38 1.41
C ASN A 28 10.36 -1.04 2.12
N VAL A 29 10.33 -1.01 3.45
CA VAL A 29 9.21 -1.51 4.25
C VAL A 29 7.92 -0.79 3.86
N LYS A 30 7.89 0.55 3.83
CA LYS A 30 6.69 1.29 3.40
C LYS A 30 6.26 0.92 1.97
N LYS A 31 7.20 0.70 1.06
CA LYS A 31 6.90 0.25 -0.31
C LYS A 31 6.27 -1.15 -0.31
N THR A 32 6.83 -2.10 0.45
CA THR A 32 6.28 -3.44 0.64
C THR A 32 4.86 -3.37 1.20
N LEU A 33 4.65 -2.58 2.26
CA LEU A 33 3.34 -2.43 2.91
C LEU A 33 2.30 -1.83 1.95
N ASN A 34 2.65 -0.79 1.18
CA ASN A 34 1.76 -0.24 0.16
C ASN A 34 1.42 -1.27 -0.93
N TYR A 35 2.39 -2.07 -1.37
CA TYR A 35 2.14 -3.15 -2.32
C TYR A 35 1.14 -4.17 -1.76
N VAL A 36 1.32 -4.60 -0.51
CA VAL A 36 0.41 -5.54 0.15
C VAL A 36 -0.99 -4.95 0.29
N SER A 37 -1.10 -3.67 0.71
CA SER A 37 -2.37 -2.95 0.77
C SER A 37 -3.10 -2.97 -0.57
N ASN A 38 -2.40 -2.59 -1.64
CA ASN A 38 -2.98 -2.54 -2.98
C ASN A 38 -3.36 -3.94 -3.50
N ALA A 39 -2.52 -4.95 -3.26
CA ALA A 39 -2.78 -6.32 -3.69
C ALA A 39 -4.03 -6.91 -3.00
N ILE A 40 -4.25 -6.59 -1.72
CA ILE A 40 -5.46 -6.99 -0.99
C ILE A 40 -6.69 -6.29 -1.58
N GLU A 41 -6.63 -4.98 -1.81
CA GLU A 41 -7.75 -4.22 -2.39
C GLU A 41 -8.07 -4.66 -3.82
N GLU A 42 -7.05 -4.95 -4.64
CA GLU A 42 -7.21 -5.41 -6.02
C GLU A 42 -7.87 -6.80 -6.06
N LYS A 43 -7.39 -7.75 -5.25
CA LYS A 43 -8.00 -9.08 -5.15
C LYS A 43 -9.43 -9.00 -4.62
N GLU A 44 -9.69 -8.14 -3.63
CA GLU A 44 -11.03 -7.89 -3.12
C GLU A 44 -11.94 -7.42 -4.26
N LEU A 45 -11.54 -6.38 -5.00
CA LEU A 45 -12.29 -5.84 -6.13
C LEU A 45 -12.57 -6.90 -7.21
N ASP A 46 -11.55 -7.66 -7.61
CA ASP A 46 -11.65 -8.67 -8.65
C ASP A 46 -12.59 -9.82 -8.25
N THR A 47 -12.61 -10.19 -6.96
CA THR A 47 -13.53 -11.21 -6.43
C THR A 47 -15.00 -10.85 -6.65
N TYR A 48 -15.35 -9.56 -6.57
CA TYR A 48 -16.72 -9.09 -6.83
C TYR A 48 -16.97 -8.72 -8.29
N PHE A 49 -15.93 -8.31 -9.03
CA PHE A 49 -16.05 -7.90 -10.43
C PHE A 49 -16.14 -9.10 -11.40
N GLU A 50 -15.41 -10.19 -11.15
CA GLU A 50 -15.34 -11.32 -12.08
C GLU A 50 -16.70 -12.01 -12.33
N PRO A 51 -17.55 -12.28 -11.31
CA PRO A 51 -18.89 -12.82 -11.54
C PRO A 51 -19.78 -11.86 -12.34
N PHE A 52 -19.64 -10.55 -12.13
CA PHE A 52 -20.37 -9.53 -12.87
C PHE A 52 -20.04 -9.59 -14.37
N VAL A 53 -18.75 -9.66 -14.72
CA VAL A 53 -18.30 -9.80 -16.12
C VAL A 53 -18.85 -11.07 -16.78
N LYS A 54 -18.84 -12.21 -16.08
CA LYS A 54 -19.35 -13.49 -16.62
C LYS A 54 -20.84 -13.43 -16.94
N LEU A 55 -21.66 -12.81 -16.06
CA LEU A 55 -23.10 -12.68 -16.26
C LEU A 55 -23.47 -11.85 -17.50
N ILE A 56 -22.62 -10.91 -17.89
CA ILE A 56 -22.84 -10.09 -19.09
C ILE A 56 -22.51 -10.89 -20.36
N ASN A 57 -21.43 -11.66 -20.36
CA ASN A 57 -21.00 -12.38 -21.55
C ASN A 57 -21.96 -13.51 -21.96
N ASP A 58 -22.74 -14.06 -21.02
CA ASP A 58 -23.63 -15.20 -21.26
C ASP A 58 -25.03 -14.83 -21.80
N LYS A 59 -25.38 -13.54 -21.98
CA LYS A 59 -26.70 -13.13 -22.50
C LYS A 59 -26.65 -12.06 -23.59
N GLU A 60 -27.24 -12.36 -24.76
CA GLU A 60 -27.74 -11.35 -25.71
C GLU A 60 -28.94 -10.64 -25.05
N VAL A 61 -28.74 -9.47 -24.45
CA VAL A 61 -29.84 -8.70 -23.85
C VAL A 61 -30.04 -7.39 -24.62
N ASP A 62 -31.28 -6.90 -24.59
CA ASP A 62 -31.84 -5.86 -25.46
C ASP A 62 -31.67 -4.42 -24.91
N SER A 63 -31.57 -3.45 -25.82
CA SER A 63 -30.80 -2.21 -25.68
C SER A 63 -31.48 -1.01 -24.98
N ALA A 64 -31.83 -1.10 -23.69
CA ALA A 64 -32.31 0.06 -22.91
C ALA A 64 -31.50 0.26 -21.61
N ALA A 65 -30.57 1.22 -21.63
CA ALA A 65 -29.40 1.30 -20.75
C ALA A 65 -29.65 1.90 -19.34
N VAL A 66 -29.68 1.07 -18.31
CA VAL A 66 -29.27 1.47 -16.94
C VAL A 66 -28.20 0.49 -16.48
N SER A 67 -27.00 0.98 -16.11
CA SER A 67 -25.91 0.13 -15.61
C SER A 67 -26.07 0.02 -14.09
N GLN A 68 -26.86 -0.94 -13.60
CA GLN A 68 -27.10 -1.14 -12.17
C GLN A 68 -26.15 -2.21 -11.60
N LEU A 69 -25.23 -1.81 -10.72
CA LEU A 69 -24.45 -2.70 -9.88
C LEU A 69 -25.34 -3.20 -8.73
N PHE A 70 -25.47 -4.52 -8.60
CA PHE A 70 -26.13 -5.18 -7.48
C PHE A 70 -25.12 -6.01 -6.69
N ILE A 71 -24.86 -5.62 -5.44
CA ILE A 71 -24.07 -6.47 -4.52
C ILE A 71 -25.02 -7.11 -3.53
N TYR A 72 -25.00 -8.45 -3.49
CA TYR A 72 -25.77 -9.27 -2.58
C TYR A 72 -24.83 -9.87 -1.52
N GLN A 73 -25.06 -9.53 -0.25
CA GLN A 73 -24.34 -10.16 0.86
C GLN A 73 -25.34 -10.69 1.88
N GLN A 74 -25.30 -12.00 2.13
CA GLN A 74 -26.11 -12.65 3.15
C GLN A 74 -25.23 -12.95 4.37
N ASN A 75 -25.64 -12.44 5.53
CA ASN A 75 -25.00 -12.81 6.79
C ASN A 75 -25.64 -14.09 7.32
N ASN A 76 -24.91 -15.20 7.25
CA ASN A 76 -25.40 -16.52 7.70
C ASN A 76 -25.80 -16.56 9.19
N ASN A 77 -25.24 -15.67 10.02
CA ASN A 77 -25.50 -15.63 11.45
C ASN A 77 -26.73 -14.77 11.80
N THR A 78 -26.90 -13.60 11.18
CA THR A 78 -28.04 -12.70 11.45
C THR A 78 -29.22 -12.93 10.51
N LYS A 79 -29.02 -13.70 9.43
CA LYS A 79 -29.97 -13.88 8.32
C LYS A 79 -30.40 -12.55 7.68
N GLU A 80 -29.57 -11.52 7.80
CA GLU A 80 -29.79 -10.24 7.17
C GLU A 80 -29.18 -10.25 5.76
N THR A 81 -29.92 -9.68 4.82
CA THR A 81 -29.48 -9.53 3.43
C THR A 81 -29.25 -8.05 3.16
N LEU A 82 -28.03 -7.71 2.78
CA LEU A 82 -27.68 -6.37 2.33
C LEU A 82 -27.71 -6.36 0.80
N ILE A 83 -28.51 -5.44 0.24
CA ILE A 83 -28.61 -5.20 -1.20
C ILE A 83 -28.13 -3.78 -1.47
N TYR A 84 -26.96 -3.65 -2.09
CA TYR A 84 -26.47 -2.38 -2.60
C TYR A 84 -26.80 -2.28 -4.10
N LYS A 85 -27.50 -1.21 -4.48
CA LYS A 85 -27.92 -0.93 -5.86
C LYS A 85 -27.24 0.38 -6.30
N SER A 86 -26.49 0.37 -7.39
CA SER A 86 -25.94 1.60 -7.96
C SER A 86 -26.11 1.67 -9.46
N GLY A 87 -26.86 2.65 -9.95
CA GLY A 87 -27.14 2.88 -11.37
C GLY A 87 -26.30 3.99 -12.00
N VAL A 88 -25.84 3.80 -13.24
CA VAL A 88 -25.45 4.89 -14.15
C VAL A 88 -26.56 5.12 -15.16
N LEU A 89 -26.95 6.39 -15.30
CA LEU A 89 -27.63 6.88 -16.50
C LEU A 89 -26.59 7.58 -17.39
N GLU A 90 -26.39 7.08 -18.61
CA GLU A 90 -25.56 7.71 -19.62
C GLU A 90 -26.44 8.59 -20.51
N GLU A 91 -26.20 9.90 -20.50
CA GLU A 91 -26.90 10.85 -21.36
C GLU A 91 -25.92 11.46 -22.36
N ASN A 92 -26.19 11.22 -23.65
CA ASN A 92 -25.43 11.78 -24.75
C ASN A 92 -26.07 13.10 -25.18
N TYR A 93 -25.43 14.23 -24.85
CA TYR A 93 -25.85 15.54 -25.28
C TYR A 93 -25.06 15.97 -26.52
N LYS A 94 -25.77 16.16 -27.63
CA LYS A 94 -25.19 16.80 -28.81
C LYS A 94 -25.29 18.31 -28.64
N LEU A 95 -24.19 18.97 -28.28
CA LEU A 95 -24.16 20.42 -28.25
C LEU A 95 -24.15 20.92 -29.70
N SER A 96 -25.25 21.56 -30.11
CA SER A 96 -25.34 22.21 -31.41
C SER A 96 -24.33 23.36 -31.49
N SER A 97 -23.68 23.50 -32.65
CA SER A 97 -22.72 24.59 -32.95
C SER A 97 -23.30 25.99 -32.79
N SER A 98 -24.62 26.12 -32.69
CA SER A 98 -25.33 27.39 -32.47
C SER A 98 -25.01 28.10 -31.15
N LEU A 99 -24.38 27.41 -30.19
CA LEU A 99 -24.03 27.96 -28.87
C LEU A 99 -22.59 28.52 -28.81
N PHE A 100 -21.76 28.21 -29.81
CA PHE A 100 -20.38 28.68 -29.91
C PHE A 100 -20.14 29.15 -31.34
N ASP A 101 -20.07 30.46 -31.56
CA ASP A 101 -19.83 31.11 -32.87
C ASP A 101 -18.38 30.93 -33.38
N ILE A 102 -17.79 29.78 -33.06
CA ILE A 102 -16.45 29.34 -33.43
C ILE A 102 -16.72 28.09 -34.25
N GLY A 103 -16.55 28.16 -35.58
CA GLY A 103 -16.96 27.15 -36.57
C GLY A 103 -16.33 25.76 -36.40
N LEU A 104 -16.61 25.11 -35.29
CA LEU A 104 -16.26 23.74 -34.94
C LEU A 104 -17.51 22.87 -35.10
N ASP A 105 -17.34 21.70 -35.70
CA ASP A 105 -18.41 20.71 -35.80
C ASP A 105 -18.91 20.30 -34.41
N SER A 106 -20.19 19.90 -34.33
CA SER A 106 -20.89 19.57 -33.09
C SER A 106 -20.05 18.71 -32.14
N ILE A 107 -19.92 19.14 -30.88
CA ILE A 107 -19.18 18.41 -29.86
C ILE A 107 -20.14 17.46 -29.14
N ASN A 108 -19.79 16.18 -29.11
CA ASN A 108 -20.50 15.19 -28.29
C ASN A 108 -20.00 15.31 -26.85
N VAL A 109 -20.90 15.64 -25.92
CA VAL A 109 -20.60 15.69 -24.49
C VAL A 109 -21.36 14.55 -23.81
N LYS A 110 -20.62 13.65 -23.17
CA LYS A 110 -21.16 12.51 -22.41
C LYS A 110 -21.32 12.93 -20.95
N ASN A 111 -22.55 12.95 -20.46
CA ASN A 111 -22.84 13.17 -19.04
C ASN A 111 -23.16 11.84 -18.36
N ILE A 112 -22.57 11.59 -17.19
CA ILE A 112 -22.69 10.33 -16.44
C ILE A 112 -23.28 10.68 -15.08
N LEU A 113 -24.57 10.39 -14.87
CA LEU A 113 -25.25 10.61 -13.59
C LEU A 113 -25.34 9.29 -12.83
N GLY A 114 -24.74 9.24 -11.64
CA GLY A 114 -24.75 8.07 -10.76
C GLY A 114 -25.74 8.22 -9.61
N SER A 115 -26.49 7.17 -9.30
CA SER A 115 -27.33 7.11 -8.08
C SER A 115 -27.08 5.79 -7.36
N SER A 116 -26.91 5.82 -6.04
CA SER A 116 -26.71 4.63 -5.21
C SER A 116 -27.72 4.57 -4.06
N ASN A 117 -28.19 3.37 -3.77
CA ASN A 117 -29.12 3.09 -2.67
C ASN A 117 -28.69 1.80 -1.95
N LEU A 118 -28.74 1.81 -0.62
CA LEU A 118 -28.38 0.69 0.25
C LEU A 118 -29.63 0.26 1.01
N GLU A 119 -30.11 -0.96 0.74
CA GLU A 119 -31.31 -1.51 1.37
C GLU A 119 -30.92 -2.74 2.21
N VAL A 120 -31.35 -2.76 3.48
CA VAL A 120 -31.10 -3.85 4.42
C VAL A 120 -32.42 -4.57 4.70
N TYR A 121 -32.47 -5.86 4.42
CA TYR A 121 -33.66 -6.69 4.59
C TYR A 121 -33.45 -7.73 5.67
N LYS A 122 -34.45 -7.91 6.54
CA LYS A 122 -34.56 -9.09 7.42
C LYS A 122 -35.33 -10.16 6.66
N ASN A 123 -34.83 -11.40 6.76
CA ASN A 123 -35.10 -12.57 5.90
C ASN A 123 -36.56 -12.95 5.56
N GLU A 124 -37.58 -12.24 6.03
CA GLU A 124 -38.99 -12.62 5.85
C GLU A 124 -39.66 -11.97 4.62
N ASP A 125 -39.05 -10.95 4.00
CA ASP A 125 -39.68 -10.19 2.88
C ASP A 125 -39.09 -10.46 1.48
N ILE A 126 -38.04 -11.28 1.36
CA ILE A 126 -37.36 -11.47 0.06
C ILE A 126 -37.95 -12.69 -0.65
N SER A 127 -39.01 -12.47 -1.43
CA SER A 127 -39.51 -13.48 -2.36
C SER A 127 -38.48 -13.71 -3.47
N ASP A 128 -38.16 -14.98 -3.76
CA ASP A 128 -37.23 -15.44 -4.82
C ASP A 128 -37.49 -14.83 -6.22
N LYS A 129 -38.63 -14.16 -6.41
CA LYS A 129 -39.04 -13.52 -7.66
C LYS A 129 -38.41 -12.15 -7.94
N ASP A 130 -37.88 -11.42 -6.95
CA ASP A 130 -37.34 -10.07 -7.18
C ASP A 130 -35.85 -10.02 -7.54
N LEU A 131 -35.09 -11.10 -7.27
CA LEU A 131 -33.67 -11.24 -7.64
C LEU A 131 -33.43 -11.35 -9.16
N SER A 132 -34.47 -11.71 -9.93
CA SER A 132 -34.38 -11.93 -11.39
C SER A 132 -34.71 -10.69 -12.23
N LYS A 133 -35.03 -9.55 -11.60
CA LYS A 133 -35.35 -8.28 -12.28
C LYS A 133 -34.24 -7.24 -12.12
N SER A 134 -33.01 -7.61 -12.40
CA SER A 134 -31.92 -6.65 -12.60
C SER A 134 -31.82 -6.29 -14.09
N PRO A 135 -32.19 -5.08 -14.53
CA PRO A 135 -31.94 -4.64 -15.89
C PRO A 135 -30.48 -4.16 -16.03
N ILE A 136 -29.66 -4.88 -16.80
CA ILE A 136 -28.28 -4.50 -17.17
C ILE A 136 -28.07 -4.89 -18.62
N VAL A 137 -27.72 -3.95 -19.53
CA VAL A 137 -27.37 -4.34 -20.91
C VAL A 137 -26.33 -3.48 -21.64
N ASN A 138 -26.32 -2.15 -21.57
CA ASN A 138 -25.74 -1.41 -22.71
C ASN A 138 -24.30 -0.90 -22.61
N LEU A 139 -23.55 -1.20 -21.54
CA LEU A 139 -22.21 -0.62 -21.40
C LEU A 139 -21.09 -1.45 -22.05
N ILE A 140 -21.35 -2.73 -22.38
CA ILE A 140 -20.29 -3.71 -22.68
C ILE A 140 -20.11 -4.01 -24.17
N ASN A 141 -21.05 -3.59 -25.03
CA ASN A 141 -21.00 -3.85 -26.47
C ASN A 141 -19.98 -3.01 -27.28
N SER A 142 -19.13 -2.18 -26.65
CA SER A 142 -18.19 -1.32 -27.38
C SER A 142 -16.73 -1.79 -27.38
N GLY A 143 -16.36 -2.79 -26.56
CA GLY A 143 -15.01 -3.39 -26.53
C GLY A 143 -13.85 -2.42 -26.24
N ARG A 144 -14.11 -1.15 -25.90
CA ARG A 144 -13.10 -0.09 -25.71
C ARG A 144 -13.29 0.74 -24.45
N LEU A 145 -13.89 0.18 -23.39
CA LEU A 145 -14.15 0.94 -22.15
C LEU A 145 -13.98 0.17 -20.82
N LEU A 146 -13.46 -1.07 -20.80
CA LEU A 146 -13.35 -1.88 -19.56
C LEU A 146 -12.77 -1.11 -18.37
N ASP A 147 -11.80 -0.23 -18.61
CA ASP A 147 -11.18 0.58 -17.56
C ASP A 147 -12.14 1.60 -16.94
N ALA A 148 -12.96 2.26 -17.77
CA ALA A 148 -13.96 3.22 -17.28
C ALA A 148 -15.08 2.52 -16.51
N GLU A 149 -15.51 1.34 -16.97
CA GLU A 149 -16.47 0.51 -16.26
C GLU A 149 -15.89 -0.04 -14.95
N ARG A 150 -14.64 -0.51 -14.97
CA ARG A 150 -13.94 -0.99 -13.77
C ARG A 150 -13.79 0.13 -12.75
N ASN A 151 -13.43 1.34 -13.18
CA ASN A 151 -13.32 2.50 -12.30
C ASN A 151 -14.69 2.89 -11.69
N TYR A 152 -15.76 2.85 -12.48
CA TYR A 152 -17.10 3.10 -11.96
C TYR A 152 -17.53 2.01 -10.96
N PHE A 153 -17.31 0.74 -11.30
CA PHE A 153 -17.56 -0.40 -10.42
C PHE A 153 -16.76 -0.24 -9.12
N GLU A 154 -15.46 0.03 -9.21
CA GLU A 154 -14.56 0.23 -8.07
C GLU A 154 -15.07 1.33 -7.13
N LYS A 155 -15.47 2.48 -7.67
CA LYS A 155 -16.01 3.59 -6.87
C LYS A 155 -17.22 3.15 -6.04
N ASN A 156 -18.13 2.40 -6.66
CA ASN A 156 -19.35 1.94 -6.00
C ASN A 156 -19.11 0.76 -5.06
N TYR A 157 -18.21 -0.13 -5.45
CA TYR A 157 -17.72 -1.20 -4.61
C TYR A 157 -17.10 -0.65 -3.33
N LYS A 158 -16.24 0.37 -3.43
CA LYS A 158 -15.62 1.04 -2.27
C LYS A 158 -16.66 1.62 -1.31
N ALA A 159 -17.71 2.26 -1.82
CA ALA A 159 -18.81 2.76 -1.01
C ALA A 159 -19.54 1.63 -0.24
N PHE A 160 -19.76 0.48 -0.89
CA PHE A 160 -20.31 -0.71 -0.24
C PHE A 160 -19.32 -1.34 0.77
N ALA A 161 -18.07 -1.56 0.37
CA ALA A 161 -17.04 -2.23 1.16
C ALA A 161 -16.70 -1.49 2.46
N LYS A 162 -16.94 -0.18 2.51
CA LYS A 162 -16.87 0.64 3.73
C LYS A 162 -17.85 0.19 4.83
N THR A 163 -18.97 -0.43 4.45
CA THR A 163 -19.97 -0.98 5.38
C THR A 163 -19.61 -2.37 5.90
N VAL A 164 -18.66 -3.06 5.24
CA VAL A 164 -18.25 -4.42 5.57
C VAL A 164 -17.12 -4.38 6.62
N PRO A 165 -17.26 -5.10 7.75
CA PRO A 165 -16.20 -5.17 8.75
C PRO A 165 -14.91 -5.80 8.20
N VAL A 166 -13.76 -5.26 8.60
CA VAL A 166 -12.44 -5.66 8.04
C VAL A 166 -12.13 -7.16 8.18
N TYR A 167 -12.60 -7.81 9.25
CA TYR A 167 -12.36 -9.25 9.47
C TYR A 167 -13.09 -10.15 8.47
N GLN A 168 -14.06 -9.62 7.72
CA GLN A 168 -14.73 -10.31 6.62
C GLN A 168 -14.09 -10.01 5.26
N ARG A 169 -13.27 -8.95 5.18
CA ARG A 169 -12.64 -8.48 3.94
C ARG A 169 -11.29 -9.12 3.69
N VAL A 170 -10.54 -9.41 4.75
CA VAL A 170 -9.20 -9.99 4.65
C VAL A 170 -8.89 -10.94 5.82
N THR A 171 -8.11 -11.99 5.54
CA THR A 171 -7.68 -12.99 6.52
C THR A 171 -6.25 -12.74 7.00
N LYS A 172 -5.88 -13.29 8.17
CA LYS A 172 -4.53 -13.17 8.72
C LYS A 172 -3.50 -13.84 7.81
N GLU A 173 -3.86 -15.02 7.30
CA GLU A 173 -3.03 -15.88 6.46
C GLU A 173 -2.69 -15.20 5.13
N GLU A 174 -3.66 -14.47 4.57
CA GLU A 174 -3.47 -13.70 3.34
C GLU A 174 -2.47 -12.56 3.52
N ILE A 175 -2.63 -11.76 4.57
CA ILE A 175 -1.70 -10.65 4.87
C ILE A 175 -0.30 -11.21 5.12
N SER A 176 -0.19 -12.27 5.93
CA SER A 176 1.10 -12.91 6.23
C SER A 176 1.76 -13.49 4.97
N SER A 177 0.99 -14.15 4.09
CA SER A 177 1.52 -14.68 2.84
C SER A 177 2.05 -13.57 1.92
N LEU A 178 1.29 -12.48 1.77
CA LEU A 178 1.68 -11.35 0.92
C LEU A 178 2.89 -10.59 1.49
N LEU A 179 2.90 -10.32 2.81
CA LEU A 179 4.04 -9.69 3.48
C LEU A 179 5.29 -10.56 3.37
N THR A 180 5.20 -11.85 3.72
CA THR A 180 6.35 -12.77 3.66
C THR A 180 6.92 -12.84 2.25
N LYS A 181 6.06 -12.98 1.24
CA LYS A 181 6.49 -13.01 -0.16
C LYS A 181 7.19 -11.70 -0.52
N LYS A 182 6.57 -10.56 -0.21
CA LYS A 182 7.08 -9.26 -0.67
C LYS A 182 8.35 -8.81 0.05
N LEU A 183 8.44 -9.06 1.36
CA LEU A 183 9.64 -8.77 2.15
C LEU A 183 10.84 -9.60 1.65
N LYS A 184 10.63 -10.88 1.34
CA LYS A 184 11.68 -11.73 0.75
C LYS A 184 12.13 -11.26 -0.62
N GLU A 185 11.20 -10.85 -1.49
CA GLU A 185 11.53 -10.26 -2.80
C GLU A 185 12.40 -9.00 -2.66
N ASP A 186 12.16 -8.20 -1.62
CA ASP A 186 12.90 -6.97 -1.33
C ASP A 186 14.18 -7.22 -0.49
N ASN A 187 14.59 -8.49 -0.30
CA ASN A 187 15.73 -8.95 0.52
C ASN A 187 15.68 -8.50 1.99
N ILE A 188 14.47 -8.41 2.55
CA ILE A 188 14.21 -8.13 3.96
C ILE A 188 13.87 -9.46 4.63
N ASP A 189 14.88 -10.12 5.19
CA ASP A 189 14.75 -11.40 5.88
C ASP A 189 14.85 -11.20 7.40
N ILE A 190 13.73 -10.77 7.99
CA ILE A 190 13.56 -10.52 9.42
C ILE A 190 12.17 -10.92 9.86
N ASP A 191 12.08 -11.32 11.12
CA ASP A 191 10.80 -11.60 11.77
C ASP A 191 9.97 -10.32 11.90
N TYR A 192 8.66 -10.48 11.74
CA TYR A 192 7.71 -9.38 11.78
C TYR A 192 6.37 -9.83 12.36
N GLU A 193 5.68 -8.86 12.96
CA GLU A 193 4.32 -9.00 13.45
C GLU A 193 3.46 -7.94 12.74
N PHE A 194 2.16 -8.19 12.52
CA PHE A 194 1.29 -7.24 11.83
C PHE A 194 -0.07 -7.09 12.51
N ALA A 195 -0.71 -5.95 12.30
CA ALA A 195 -2.08 -5.71 12.73
C ALA A 195 -2.76 -4.71 11.81
N ILE A 196 -4.07 -4.88 11.60
CA ILE A 196 -4.90 -3.83 11.03
C ILE A 196 -5.50 -3.01 12.18
N TYR A 197 -5.30 -1.70 12.12
CA TYR A 197 -5.89 -0.74 13.04
C TYR A 197 -7.03 -0.01 12.34
N GLY A 198 -8.17 0.17 13.00
CA GLY A 198 -9.28 1.00 12.56
C GLY A 198 -9.48 2.14 13.56
N ASN A 199 -9.46 3.39 13.10
CA ASN A 199 -9.53 4.58 13.97
C ASN A 199 -8.55 4.50 15.16
N ASP A 200 -7.31 4.09 14.87
CA ASP A 200 -6.21 3.88 15.83
C ASP A 200 -6.44 2.79 16.91
N LEU A 201 -7.48 1.95 16.76
CA LEU A 201 -7.73 0.77 17.59
C LEU A 201 -7.39 -0.52 16.85
N ALA A 202 -6.78 -1.48 17.54
CA ALA A 202 -6.48 -2.79 16.96
C ALA A 202 -7.78 -3.56 16.61
N THR A 203 -7.82 -4.12 15.40
CA THR A 203 -8.93 -4.95 14.94
C THR A 203 -8.66 -6.43 15.27
N LYS A 204 -9.59 -7.34 14.93
CA LYS A 204 -9.37 -8.79 15.07
C LYS A 204 -8.36 -9.38 14.08
N VAL A 205 -7.94 -8.60 13.08
CA VAL A 205 -6.99 -9.02 12.06
C VAL A 205 -5.59 -8.59 12.50
N HIS A 206 -4.93 -9.44 13.26
CA HIS A 206 -3.57 -9.21 13.75
C HIS A 206 -2.85 -10.54 13.99
N SER A 207 -1.52 -10.52 13.96
CA SER A 207 -0.68 -11.62 14.42
C SER A 207 -0.71 -11.74 15.94
N ASP A 208 -0.45 -12.94 16.46
CA ASP A 208 -0.72 -13.25 17.86
C ASP A 208 0.22 -12.50 18.84
N ASN A 209 1.44 -12.16 18.40
CA ASN A 209 2.43 -11.45 19.22
C ASN A 209 2.61 -9.99 18.81
N PHE A 210 1.61 -9.38 18.17
CA PHE A 210 1.73 -7.99 17.76
C PHE A 210 1.82 -7.03 18.95
N GLU A 211 2.97 -6.38 19.08
CA GLU A 211 3.19 -5.28 20.01
C GLU A 211 3.57 -4.01 19.25
N LYS A 212 2.81 -2.93 19.52
CA LYS A 212 3.05 -1.62 18.89
C LYS A 212 4.25 -0.93 19.56
N ASN A 213 5.39 -0.99 18.90
CA ASN A 213 6.57 -0.19 19.24
C ASN A 213 6.69 1.00 18.27
N LEU A 214 6.63 2.23 18.77
CA LEU A 214 6.69 3.45 17.94
C LEU A 214 7.97 3.55 17.09
N GLU A 215 9.09 2.97 17.52
CA GLU A 215 10.36 3.07 16.81
C GLU A 215 10.53 2.02 15.70
N SER A 216 9.84 0.89 15.83
CA SER A 216 9.97 -0.30 14.95
C SER A 216 8.66 -0.72 14.29
N THR A 217 7.59 0.07 14.44
CA THR A 217 6.29 -0.15 13.80
C THR A 217 6.10 0.84 12.66
N TYR A 218 5.87 0.29 11.47
CA TYR A 218 5.59 1.05 10.26
C TYR A 218 4.13 0.88 9.89
N SER A 219 3.53 1.91 9.31
CA SER A 219 2.11 1.88 8.95
C SER A 219 1.84 2.48 7.58
N VAL A 220 0.89 1.90 6.86
CA VAL A 220 0.29 2.48 5.64
C VAL A 220 -1.23 2.45 5.74
N PRO A 221 -1.96 3.39 5.14
CA PRO A 221 -3.41 3.27 5.02
C PRO A 221 -3.77 2.07 4.12
N ILE A 222 -4.88 1.40 4.45
CA ILE A 222 -5.42 0.26 3.69
C ILE A 222 -6.95 0.40 3.60
N PHE A 223 -7.56 -0.10 2.54
CA PHE A 223 -8.99 0.03 2.26
C PHE A 223 -9.44 1.47 2.02
N TYR A 224 -8.86 2.10 1.00
CA TYR A 224 -9.28 3.44 0.57
C TYR A 224 -10.74 3.47 0.12
N ASP A 225 -11.45 4.51 0.56
CA ASP A 225 -12.82 4.78 0.14
C ASP A 225 -12.86 5.54 -1.20
N GLU A 226 -14.07 5.83 -1.67
CA GLU A 226 -14.33 6.52 -2.94
C GLU A 226 -13.74 7.94 -3.01
N ASN A 227 -13.37 8.53 -1.86
CA ASN A 227 -12.75 9.84 -1.73
C ASN A 227 -11.25 9.75 -1.43
N ASN A 228 -10.65 8.56 -1.60
CA ASN A 228 -9.25 8.29 -1.33
C ASN A 228 -8.85 8.52 0.14
N GLN A 229 -9.79 8.31 1.07
CA GLN A 229 -9.55 8.34 2.51
C GLN A 229 -9.62 6.93 3.08
N SER A 230 -8.89 6.67 4.16
CA SER A 230 -9.01 5.40 4.86
C SER A 230 -9.04 5.59 6.37
N ASN A 231 -9.96 4.86 7.00
CA ASN A 231 -10.05 4.73 8.46
C ASN A 231 -9.20 3.55 8.98
N TYR A 232 -8.62 2.75 8.08
CA TYR A 232 -7.83 1.59 8.42
C TYR A 232 -6.35 1.80 8.05
N LYS A 233 -5.47 1.23 8.88
CA LYS A 233 -4.03 1.22 8.66
C LYS A 233 -3.51 -0.20 8.83
N LEU A 234 -2.69 -0.66 7.89
CA LEU A 234 -1.88 -1.85 8.04
C LEU A 234 -0.61 -1.45 8.80
N LEU A 235 -0.41 -2.01 9.99
CA LEU A 235 0.77 -1.84 10.81
C LEU A 235 1.62 -3.11 10.74
N VAL A 236 2.93 -2.94 10.63
CA VAL A 236 3.91 -4.03 10.70
C VAL A 236 5.03 -3.61 11.65
N SER A 237 5.27 -4.44 12.66
CA SER A 237 6.30 -4.25 13.68
C SER A 237 7.45 -5.22 13.43
N PHE A 238 8.68 -4.71 13.49
CA PHE A 238 9.91 -5.47 13.28
C PHE A 238 10.78 -5.41 14.55
N PRO A 239 10.64 -6.37 15.48
CA PRO A 239 11.32 -6.30 16.78
C PRO A 239 12.85 -6.17 16.71
N ASP A 240 13.47 -6.73 15.66
CA ASP A 240 14.92 -6.80 15.46
C ASP A 240 15.44 -5.90 14.32
N ASP A 241 14.67 -4.88 13.90
CA ASP A 241 15.03 -3.98 12.79
C ASP A 241 16.42 -3.34 12.95
N ASN A 242 16.75 -2.82 14.12
CA ASN A 242 18.03 -2.18 14.40
C ASN A 242 19.20 -3.14 14.19
N LYS A 243 19.05 -4.40 14.60
CA LYS A 243 20.08 -5.44 14.43
C LYS A 243 20.26 -5.79 12.95
N PHE A 244 19.15 -5.91 12.22
CA PHE A 244 19.18 -6.17 10.78
C PHE A 244 19.82 -5.03 9.99
N ILE A 245 19.43 -3.79 10.27
CA ILE A 245 20.00 -2.57 9.66
C ILE A 245 21.50 -2.48 9.95
N LEU A 246 21.95 -2.78 11.17
CA LEU A 246 23.39 -2.79 11.46
C LEU A 246 24.12 -3.94 10.75
N SER A 247 23.47 -5.09 10.59
CA SER A 247 24.03 -6.24 9.88
C SER A 247 24.23 -5.96 8.39
N SER A 248 23.41 -5.11 7.76
CA SER A 248 23.57 -4.79 6.32
C SER A 248 24.85 -4.00 6.03
N ILE A 249 25.35 -3.22 7.00
CA ILE A 249 26.56 -2.40 6.87
C ILE A 249 27.72 -2.80 7.78
N ILE A 250 27.61 -3.95 8.47
CA ILE A 250 28.64 -4.39 9.41
C ILE A 250 30.02 -4.52 8.76
N GLY A 251 30.07 -4.96 7.50
CA GLY A 251 31.32 -5.05 6.74
C GLY A 251 32.00 -3.69 6.54
N MET A 252 31.21 -2.64 6.25
CA MET A 252 31.70 -1.27 6.13
C MET A 252 32.23 -0.76 7.48
N ILE A 253 31.48 -0.98 8.57
CA ILE A 253 31.86 -0.56 9.93
C ILE A 253 33.19 -1.21 10.34
N VAL A 254 33.32 -2.53 10.15
CA VAL A 254 34.55 -3.28 10.47
C VAL A 254 35.71 -2.77 9.63
N LEU A 255 35.51 -2.51 8.35
CA LEU A 255 36.54 -1.99 7.46
C LEU A 255 37.01 -0.58 7.88
N SER A 256 36.09 0.32 8.22
CA SER A 256 36.42 1.65 8.77
C SER A 256 37.18 1.56 10.09
N PHE A 257 36.82 0.60 10.96
CA PHE A 257 37.55 0.36 12.20
C PHE A 257 38.99 -0.10 11.96
N ILE A 258 39.19 -1.10 11.09
CA ILE A 258 40.54 -1.58 10.71
C ILE A 258 41.36 -0.45 10.09
N PHE A 259 40.75 0.33 9.19
CA PHE A 259 41.42 1.46 8.55
C PHE A 259 41.83 2.54 9.57
N THR A 260 40.96 2.87 10.53
CA THR A 260 41.28 3.76 11.65
C THR A 260 42.47 3.25 12.45
N LEU A 261 42.51 1.94 12.75
CA LEU A 261 43.60 1.33 13.50
C LEU A 261 44.95 1.45 12.77
N ILE A 262 44.98 1.20 11.45
CA ILE A 262 46.18 1.36 10.63
C ILE A 262 46.71 2.80 10.69
N ILE A 263 45.82 3.80 10.59
CA ILE A 263 46.19 5.21 10.66
C ILE A 263 46.80 5.55 12.02
N ILE A 264 46.20 5.07 13.11
CA ILE A 264 46.71 5.30 14.47
C ILE A 264 48.12 4.69 14.63
N ILE A 265 48.34 3.47 14.14
CA ILE A 265 49.65 2.80 14.20
C ILE A 265 50.69 3.56 13.38
N ALA A 266 50.35 3.97 12.15
CA ALA A 266 51.24 4.72 11.28
C ALA A 266 51.62 6.08 11.89
N TYR A 267 50.63 6.82 12.41
CA TYR A 267 50.85 8.12 13.05
C TYR A 267 51.71 8.00 14.32
N SER A 268 51.44 6.99 15.15
CA SER A 268 52.24 6.72 16.35
C SER A 268 53.68 6.35 16.00
N SER A 269 53.88 5.56 14.94
CA SER A 269 55.21 5.18 14.44
C SER A 269 55.98 6.39 13.90
N ALA A 270 55.31 7.27 13.14
CA ALA A 270 55.91 8.50 12.62
C ALA A 270 56.30 9.46 13.75
N LEU A 271 55.43 9.64 14.76
CA LEU A 271 55.76 10.43 15.94
C LEU A 271 56.96 9.86 16.70
N TYR A 272 57.00 8.55 16.89
CA TYR A 272 58.13 7.89 17.55
C TYR A 272 59.45 8.12 16.78
N GLN A 273 59.43 7.97 15.46
CA GLN A 273 60.60 8.25 14.60
C GLN A 273 61.03 9.72 14.69
N LEU A 274 60.09 10.66 14.67
CA LEU A 274 60.37 12.11 14.79
C LEU A 274 61.05 12.43 16.12
N VAL A 275 60.53 11.90 17.24
CA VAL A 275 61.12 12.11 18.57
C VAL A 275 62.53 11.49 18.64
N LYS A 276 62.71 10.28 18.09
CA LYS A 276 64.02 9.62 18.03
C LYS A 276 65.03 10.43 17.22
N GLN A 277 64.63 10.97 16.06
CA GLN A 277 65.48 11.82 15.22
C GLN A 277 65.88 13.12 15.93
N ARG A 278 64.95 13.80 16.61
CA ARG A 278 65.25 15.01 17.39
C ARG A 278 66.29 14.75 18.48
N LYS A 279 66.18 13.64 19.20
CA LYS A 279 67.11 13.27 20.28
C LYS A 279 68.53 13.02 19.76
N ILE A 280 68.67 12.37 18.60
CA ILE A 280 69.97 12.13 17.95
C ILE A 280 70.59 13.45 17.44
N SER A 281 69.78 14.36 16.90
CA SER A 281 70.27 15.66 16.43
C SER A 281 70.83 16.52 17.56
N GLN A 282 70.18 16.53 18.73
CA GLN A 282 70.67 17.28 19.89
C GLN A 282 72.03 16.76 20.37
N ILE A 283 72.22 15.42 20.43
CA ILE A 283 73.49 14.79 20.82
C ILE A 283 74.63 15.11 19.84
N LYS A 284 74.33 15.34 18.56
CA LYS A 284 75.34 15.66 17.53
C LYS A 284 75.75 17.14 17.49
N THR A 285 75.03 18.01 18.19
CA THR A 285 75.27 19.47 18.15
C THR A 285 75.98 19.98 19.41
N ASP A 286 76.10 19.14 20.44
CA ASP A 286 77.06 19.27 21.56
C ASP A 286 78.40 18.60 21.19
#